data_AF-A0A4Q8QNS4-F1
#
_entry.id   AF-A0A4Q8QNS4-F1
#
_cell.length_a   1.000
_cell.length_b   1.000
_cell.length_c   1.000
_cell.angle_alpha   90.00
_cell.angle_beta   90.00
_cell.angle_gamma   90.00
#
_symmetry.space_group_name_H-M   'P 1'
#
loop_
_entity.id
_entity.type
_entity.pdbx_description
1 polymer ?
#
loop_
_entity_poly.entity_id
_entity_poly.type
_entity_poly.pdbx_seq_one_letter_code
_entity_poly.pdbx_strand_id
1 'polypeptide(L)'
;GALRAGAGLVTLASPSDALAVNAAALTAVMVRAVDNAIQFADLLNDRRLNTSVIGPGAGVGPRTRDFVHTALAAKRNLVLDADALTSFADAPERLFEAIKASDGAQVVLTPHEGEFPRLFSDISNKHPGRSKLERVRAAAERSGAVVLLKGPDTVVAAPDGRATIAS
;
A
#
# COMPACT_ATOMS: atom_id res chain seq x y z
N GLY A 1 -5.22 11.97 -8.38
CA GLY A 1 -3.94 11.90 -7.65
C GLY A 1 -2.79 11.63 -8.60
N ALA A 2 -2.61 10.38 -9.02
CA ALA A 2 -1.43 9.92 -9.78
C ALA A 2 -1.10 10.71 -11.07
N LEU A 3 -2.07 10.95 -11.96
CA LEU A 3 -1.84 11.73 -13.19
C LEU A 3 -1.37 13.16 -12.90
N ARG A 4 -1.95 13.81 -11.89
CA ARG A 4 -1.58 15.18 -11.48
C ARG A 4 -0.22 15.23 -10.78
N ALA A 5 0.27 14.09 -10.28
CA ALA A 5 1.59 13.94 -9.67
C ALA A 5 2.70 13.58 -10.68
N GLY A 6 2.41 13.63 -11.98
CA GLY A 6 3.41 13.46 -13.05
C GLY A 6 3.59 12.02 -13.55
N ALA A 7 2.70 11.09 -13.21
CA ALA A 7 2.75 9.74 -13.78
C ALA A 7 2.48 9.80 -15.30
N GLY A 8 3.43 9.31 -16.10
CA GLY A 8 3.31 9.26 -17.57
C GLY A 8 2.23 8.29 -18.09
N LEU A 9 1.76 7.38 -17.22
CA LEU A 9 0.68 6.45 -17.51
C LEU A 9 -0.03 6.06 -16.20
N VAL A 10 -1.36 6.03 -16.19
CA VAL A 10 -2.15 5.53 -15.06
C VAL A 10 -3.18 4.54 -15.57
N THR A 11 -3.22 3.37 -14.93
CA THR A 11 -4.22 2.33 -15.19
C THR A 11 -4.99 2.06 -13.91
N LEU A 12 -6.31 2.10 -13.97
CA LEU A 12 -7.18 1.61 -12.91
C LEU A 12 -7.54 0.15 -13.20
N ALA A 13 -7.05 -0.75 -12.34
CA ALA A 13 -7.53 -2.13 -12.27
C ALA A 13 -8.88 -2.13 -11.54
N SER A 14 -9.95 -2.32 -12.30
CA SER A 14 -11.34 -2.25 -11.81
C SER A 14 -11.94 -3.65 -11.79
N PRO A 15 -12.73 -4.01 -10.76
CA PRO A 15 -13.69 -5.10 -10.88
C PRO A 15 -14.56 -4.94 -12.13
N SER A 16 -14.93 -6.04 -12.77
CA SER A 16 -15.68 -6.05 -14.03
C SER A 16 -17.06 -5.40 -13.91
N ASP A 17 -17.72 -5.54 -12.76
CA ASP A 17 -19.03 -4.94 -12.44
C ASP A 17 -18.98 -3.41 -12.25
N ALA A 18 -17.83 -2.86 -11.86
CA ALA A 18 -17.59 -1.42 -11.72
C ALA A 18 -16.96 -0.77 -12.97
N LEU A 19 -16.59 -1.58 -13.98
CA LEU A 19 -15.76 -1.15 -15.11
C LEU A 19 -16.40 -0.02 -15.91
N ALA A 20 -17.68 -0.16 -16.27
CA ALA A 20 -18.39 0.83 -17.10
C ALA A 20 -18.53 2.18 -16.37
N VAL A 21 -18.80 2.15 -15.07
CA VAL A 21 -18.91 3.36 -14.23
C VAL A 21 -17.56 4.08 -14.15
N ASN A 22 -16.48 3.33 -13.89
CA ASN A 22 -15.14 3.88 -13.80
C ASN A 22 -14.64 4.43 -15.15
N ALA A 23 -14.91 3.73 -16.26
CA ALA A 23 -14.52 4.17 -17.60
C ALA A 23 -15.25 5.45 -18.03
N ALA A 24 -16.51 5.61 -17.66
CA ALA A 24 -17.27 6.84 -17.93
C ALA A 24 -16.75 8.04 -17.13
N ALA A 25 -16.33 7.83 -15.88
CA ALA A 25 -15.88 8.90 -14.99
C ALA A 25 -14.42 9.33 -15.22
N LEU A 26 -13.55 8.44 -15.73
CA LEU A 26 -12.10 8.64 -15.79
C LEU A 26 -11.56 8.73 -17.22
N THR A 27 -11.86 9.83 -17.90
CA THR A 27 -11.55 10.01 -19.33
C THR A 27 -10.05 10.07 -19.68
N ALA A 28 -9.18 10.35 -18.69
CA ALA A 28 -7.72 10.40 -18.88
C ALA A 28 -6.97 9.19 -18.29
N VAL A 29 -7.68 8.21 -17.72
CA VAL A 29 -7.10 7.02 -17.08
C VAL A 29 -7.52 5.79 -17.88
N MET A 30 -6.57 4.89 -18.17
CA MET A 30 -6.94 3.61 -18.76
C MET A 30 -7.62 2.75 -17.71
N VAL A 31 -8.77 2.17 -18.04
CA VAL A 31 -9.44 1.22 -17.14
C VAL A 31 -9.25 -0.20 -17.69
N ARG A 32 -8.95 -1.15 -16.81
CA ARG A 32 -8.77 -2.56 -17.13
C ARG A 32 -9.55 -3.42 -16.14
N ALA A 33 -10.26 -4.41 -16.65
CA ALA A 33 -10.96 -5.38 -15.82
C ALA A 33 -9.95 -6.29 -15.10
N VAL A 34 -10.04 -6.37 -13.77
CA VAL A 34 -9.21 -7.22 -12.91
C VAL A 34 -10.07 -7.71 -11.75
N ASP A 35 -10.54 -8.95 -11.86
CA ASP A 35 -11.38 -9.62 -10.86
C ASP A 35 -10.55 -10.47 -9.88
N ASN A 36 -9.40 -11.00 -10.32
CA ASN A 36 -8.58 -11.90 -9.51
C ASN A 36 -7.08 -11.71 -9.73
N ALA A 37 -6.28 -12.34 -8.86
CA ALA A 37 -4.83 -12.22 -8.82
C ALA A 37 -4.12 -12.68 -10.10
N ILE A 38 -4.68 -13.65 -10.84
CA ILE A 38 -4.12 -14.13 -12.11
C ILE A 38 -4.20 -13.01 -13.15
N GLN A 39 -5.37 -12.39 -13.30
CA GLN A 39 -5.56 -11.25 -14.21
C GLN A 39 -4.71 -10.05 -13.79
N PHE A 40 -4.51 -9.84 -12.50
CA PHE A 40 -3.61 -8.80 -12.01
C PHE A 40 -2.15 -9.09 -12.36
N ALA A 41 -1.70 -10.34 -12.21
CA ALA A 41 -0.36 -10.78 -12.61
C ALA A 41 -0.15 -10.57 -14.12
N ASP A 42 -1.14 -10.90 -14.94
CA ASP A 42 -1.12 -10.66 -16.39
C ASP A 42 -0.98 -9.18 -16.72
N LEU A 43 -1.72 -8.32 -16.03
CA LEU A 43 -1.59 -6.87 -16.18
C LEU A 43 -0.17 -6.40 -15.82
N LEU A 44 0.41 -6.94 -14.76
CA LEU A 44 1.77 -6.61 -14.32
C LEU A 44 2.87 -7.15 -15.26
N ASN A 45 2.55 -7.94 -16.30
CA ASN A 45 3.52 -8.25 -17.35
C ASN A 45 3.87 -7.02 -18.21
N ASP A 46 3.01 -6.01 -18.25
CA ASP A 46 3.35 -4.72 -18.87
C ASP A 46 4.45 -4.02 -18.04
N ARG A 47 5.66 -3.97 -18.60
CA ARG A 47 6.84 -3.39 -17.93
C ARG A 47 6.70 -1.90 -17.66
N ARG A 48 5.78 -1.20 -18.35
CA ARG A 48 5.48 0.22 -18.10
C ARG A 48 4.78 0.44 -16.76
N LEU A 49 4.10 -0.58 -16.22
CA LEU A 49 3.47 -0.54 -14.91
C LEU A 49 4.51 -0.90 -13.83
N ASN A 50 5.23 0.11 -13.36
CA ASN A 50 6.32 -0.07 -12.39
C ASN A 50 5.87 0.06 -10.91
N THR A 51 4.71 0.66 -10.67
CA THR A 51 4.19 0.95 -9.32
C THR A 51 2.70 0.64 -9.25
N SER A 52 2.27 0.03 -8.15
CA SER A 52 0.87 -0.25 -7.84
C SER A 52 0.45 0.44 -6.55
N VAL A 53 -0.81 0.87 -6.49
CA VAL A 53 -1.44 1.33 -5.24
C VAL A 53 -2.62 0.40 -4.96
N ILE A 54 -2.64 -0.22 -3.79
CA ILE A 54 -3.70 -1.14 -3.36
C ILE A 54 -4.26 -0.61 -2.05
N GLY A 55 -5.58 -0.47 -1.97
CA GLY A 55 -6.22 -0.01 -0.74
C GLY A 55 -7.60 0.58 -0.95
N PRO A 56 -7.72 1.82 -1.46
CA PRO A 56 -9.00 2.50 -1.52
C PRO A 56 -10.01 1.75 -2.42
N GLY A 57 -11.06 1.19 -1.80
CA GLY A 57 -12.12 0.47 -2.52
C GLY A 57 -11.71 -0.92 -3.02
N ALA A 58 -10.60 -1.49 -2.55
CA ALA A 58 -10.19 -2.85 -2.89
C ALA A 58 -11.03 -3.91 -2.15
N GLY A 59 -11.68 -3.52 -1.05
CA GLY A 59 -12.39 -4.41 -0.15
C GLY A 59 -11.44 -5.12 0.82
N VAL A 60 -11.93 -5.41 2.02
CA VAL A 60 -11.13 -6.09 3.06
C VAL A 60 -11.26 -7.60 2.90
N GLY A 61 -10.13 -8.31 2.77
CA GLY A 61 -10.14 -9.77 2.81
C GLY A 61 -9.10 -10.46 1.93
N PRO A 62 -9.29 -11.77 1.66
CA PRO A 62 -8.33 -12.60 0.93
C PRO A 62 -7.92 -12.05 -0.44
N ARG A 63 -8.88 -11.58 -1.23
CA ARG A 63 -8.63 -11.05 -2.58
C ARG A 63 -7.60 -9.92 -2.58
N THR A 64 -7.74 -8.97 -1.64
CA THR A 64 -6.81 -7.85 -1.52
C THR A 64 -5.44 -8.31 -1.08
N ARG A 65 -5.35 -9.32 -0.18
CA ARG A 65 -4.05 -9.94 0.16
C ARG A 65 -3.41 -10.60 -1.05
N ASP A 66 -4.18 -11.31 -1.87
CA ASP A 66 -3.66 -11.96 -3.07
C ASP A 66 -3.10 -10.94 -4.08
N PHE A 67 -3.76 -9.79 -4.23
CA PHE A 67 -3.22 -8.68 -5.04
C PHE A 67 -1.92 -8.13 -4.47
N VAL A 68 -1.82 -7.95 -3.16
CA VAL A 68 -0.57 -7.52 -2.50
C VAL A 68 0.55 -8.52 -2.75
N HIS A 69 0.31 -9.81 -2.52
CA HIS A 69 1.31 -10.85 -2.78
C HIS A 69 1.70 -10.93 -4.26
N THR A 70 0.75 -10.74 -5.19
CA THR A 70 1.01 -10.71 -6.63
C THR A 70 1.92 -9.55 -7.01
N ALA A 71 1.67 -8.34 -6.48
CA ALA A 71 2.52 -7.17 -6.75
C ALA A 71 3.95 -7.35 -6.22
N LEU A 72 4.09 -7.90 -5.00
CA LEU A 72 5.38 -8.21 -4.39
C LEU A 72 6.14 -9.27 -5.20
N ALA A 73 5.48 -10.38 -5.58
CA ALA A 73 6.09 -11.42 -6.41
C ALA A 73 6.54 -10.91 -7.78
N ALA A 74 5.81 -9.96 -8.36
CA ALA A 74 6.16 -9.28 -9.60
C ALA A 74 7.26 -8.21 -9.44
N LYS A 75 7.80 -8.03 -8.22
CA LYS A 75 8.84 -7.05 -7.85
C LYS A 75 8.46 -5.62 -8.24
N ARG A 76 7.18 -5.27 -8.07
CA ARG A 76 6.67 -3.93 -8.38
C ARG A 76 6.72 -3.06 -7.14
N ASN A 77 7.00 -1.77 -7.34
CA ASN A 77 6.87 -0.81 -6.26
C ASN A 77 5.41 -0.78 -5.81
N LEU A 78 5.18 -0.63 -4.50
CA LEU A 78 3.86 -0.85 -3.94
C LEU A 78 3.56 0.19 -2.87
N VAL A 79 2.40 0.83 -3.00
CA VAL A 79 1.80 1.66 -1.94
C VAL A 79 0.59 0.91 -1.39
N LEU A 80 0.58 0.68 -0.09
CA LEU A 80 -0.49 0.00 0.63
C LEU A 80 -1.22 0.99 1.52
N ASP A 81 -2.53 1.12 1.31
CA ASP A 81 -3.42 2.03 2.05
C ASP A 81 -4.71 1.31 2.48
N ALA A 82 -5.47 1.90 3.38
CA ALA A 82 -6.87 1.52 3.67
C ALA A 82 -7.16 0.01 3.74
N ASP A 83 -7.94 -0.53 2.80
CA ASP A 83 -8.38 -1.92 2.81
C ASP A 83 -7.21 -2.89 2.71
N ALA A 84 -6.10 -2.50 2.06
CA ALA A 84 -4.91 -3.33 1.99
C ALA A 84 -4.28 -3.50 3.37
N LEU A 85 -4.10 -2.42 4.12
CA LEU A 85 -3.60 -2.49 5.50
C LEU A 85 -4.54 -3.30 6.39
N THR A 86 -5.84 -3.08 6.24
CA THR A 86 -6.88 -3.76 7.03
C THR A 86 -6.95 -5.25 6.74
N SER A 87 -6.70 -5.65 5.50
CA SER A 87 -6.76 -7.05 5.08
C SER A 87 -5.69 -7.93 5.76
N PHE A 88 -4.65 -7.32 6.34
CA PHE A 88 -3.61 -7.99 7.11
C PHE A 88 -3.71 -7.77 8.62
N ALA A 89 -4.78 -7.12 9.12
CA ALA A 89 -4.88 -6.76 10.54
C ALA A 89 -4.80 -7.94 11.51
N ASP A 90 -5.31 -9.12 11.11
CA ASP A 90 -5.29 -10.33 11.94
C ASP A 90 -3.93 -11.06 11.90
N ALA A 91 -3.09 -10.77 10.91
CA ALA A 91 -1.76 -11.37 10.78
C ALA A 91 -0.76 -10.40 10.08
N PRO A 92 -0.40 -9.27 10.73
CA PRO A 92 0.50 -8.27 10.15
C PRO A 92 1.87 -8.84 9.76
N GLU A 93 2.36 -9.81 10.52
CA GLU A 93 3.65 -10.48 10.34
C GLU A 93 3.77 -11.10 8.95
N ARG A 94 2.68 -11.67 8.42
CA ARG A 94 2.67 -12.26 7.06
C ARG A 94 2.92 -11.21 5.98
N LEU A 95 2.41 -9.99 6.18
CA LEU A 95 2.70 -8.88 5.28
C LEU A 95 4.18 -8.48 5.39
N PHE A 96 4.71 -8.36 6.61
CA PHE A 96 6.09 -7.93 6.84
C PHE A 96 7.11 -8.94 6.30
N GLU A 97 6.86 -10.23 6.50
CA GLU A 97 7.67 -11.31 5.93
C GLU A 97 7.66 -11.26 4.40
N ALA A 98 6.48 -11.08 3.79
CA ALA A 98 6.36 -10.98 2.34
C ALA A 98 7.09 -9.75 1.78
N ILE A 99 7.01 -8.60 2.46
CA ILE A 99 7.74 -7.38 2.09
C ILE A 99 9.24 -7.62 2.14
N LYS A 100 9.75 -8.18 3.25
CA LYS A 100 11.18 -8.45 3.44
C LYS A 100 11.74 -9.49 2.49
N ALA A 101 10.92 -10.47 2.08
CA ALA A 101 11.30 -11.47 1.09
C ALA A 101 11.29 -10.93 -0.36
N SER A 102 10.61 -9.80 -0.60
CA SER A 102 10.45 -9.21 -1.93
C SER A 102 11.66 -8.37 -2.33
N ASP A 103 12.75 -9.02 -2.72
CA ASP A 103 13.95 -8.36 -3.21
C ASP A 103 13.68 -7.49 -4.46
N GLY A 104 14.01 -6.20 -4.36
CA GLY A 104 13.89 -5.20 -5.42
C GLY A 104 12.60 -4.36 -5.43
N ALA A 105 11.58 -4.69 -4.62
CA ALA A 105 10.36 -3.90 -4.53
C ALA A 105 10.49 -2.80 -3.46
N GLN A 106 10.16 -1.55 -3.81
CA GLN A 106 10.00 -0.48 -2.82
C GLN A 106 8.55 -0.47 -2.31
N VAL A 107 8.36 -0.71 -1.02
CA VAL A 107 7.03 -0.75 -0.39
C VAL A 107 6.83 0.44 0.54
N VAL A 108 5.68 1.10 0.41
CA VAL A 108 5.24 2.20 1.26
C VAL A 108 3.91 1.84 1.92
N LEU A 109 3.84 1.91 3.24
CA LEU A 109 2.60 1.81 4.01
C LEU A 109 2.13 3.22 4.34
N THR A 110 0.85 3.54 4.09
CA THR A 110 0.32 4.91 4.29
C THR A 110 -0.79 5.01 5.35
N PRO A 111 -0.66 4.41 6.56
CA PRO A 111 -1.73 4.46 7.56
C PRO A 111 -2.00 5.88 8.04
N HIS A 112 -3.24 6.18 8.43
CA HIS A 112 -3.52 7.23 9.43
C HIS A 112 -3.52 6.65 10.85
N GLU A 113 -3.62 7.48 11.89
CA GLU A 113 -3.58 7.03 13.31
C GLU A 113 -4.67 6.01 13.69
N GLY A 114 -5.77 5.92 12.92
CA GLY A 114 -6.82 4.92 13.12
C GLY A 114 -6.54 3.58 12.42
N GLU A 115 -5.69 3.58 11.39
CA GLU A 115 -5.23 2.38 10.68
C GLU A 115 -3.95 1.83 11.26
N PHE A 116 -3.06 2.68 11.77
CA PHE A 116 -1.76 2.29 12.31
C PHE A 116 -1.84 1.13 13.33
N PRO A 117 -2.78 1.12 14.29
CA PRO A 117 -2.89 0.02 15.24
C PRO A 117 -3.33 -1.31 14.62
N ARG A 118 -3.86 -1.32 13.38
CA ARG A 118 -4.24 -2.56 12.67
C ARG A 118 -3.02 -3.41 12.37
N LEU A 119 -1.86 -2.78 12.12
CA LEU A 119 -0.61 -3.47 11.82
C LEU A 119 0.41 -3.41 12.97
N PHE A 120 0.29 -2.41 13.84
CA PHE A 120 1.30 -2.06 14.85
C PHE A 120 0.67 -1.76 16.21
N SER A 121 -0.24 -2.63 16.66
CA SER A 121 -1.07 -2.42 17.87
C SER A 121 -0.24 -2.10 19.11
N ASP A 122 0.83 -2.87 19.35
CA ASP A 122 1.77 -2.81 20.48
C ASP A 122 2.63 -1.54 20.52
N ILE A 123 2.81 -0.86 19.38
CA ILE A 123 3.57 0.40 19.28
C ILE A 123 2.67 1.55 18.84
N SER A 124 1.36 1.43 19.02
CA SER A 124 0.40 2.49 18.69
C SER A 124 0.40 3.64 19.70
N ASN A 125 -0.32 4.72 19.37
CA ASN A 125 -0.51 5.85 20.28
C ASN A 125 -1.25 5.51 21.58
N LYS A 126 -1.83 4.30 21.69
CA LYS A 126 -2.42 3.78 22.93
C LYS A 126 -1.37 3.38 23.98
N HIS A 127 -0.10 3.34 23.60
CA HIS A 127 1.04 3.09 24.49
C HIS A 127 1.90 4.35 24.59
N PRO A 128 1.58 5.29 25.50
CA PRO A 128 2.12 6.67 25.51
C PRO A 128 3.61 6.81 25.85
N GLY A 129 4.40 5.73 25.82
CA GLY A 129 5.83 5.75 26.09
C GLY A 129 6.71 6.08 24.87
N ARG A 130 6.13 6.30 23.68
CA ARG A 130 6.88 6.60 22.45
C ARG A 130 6.28 7.79 21.72
N SER A 131 7.14 8.70 21.28
CA SER A 131 6.79 9.77 20.35
C SER A 131 6.27 9.21 19.02
N LYS A 132 5.55 10.04 18.25
CA LYS A 132 5.11 9.66 16.90
C LYS A 132 6.28 9.23 16.01
N LEU A 133 7.41 9.93 16.09
CA LEU A 133 8.62 9.61 15.34
C LEU A 133 9.18 8.22 15.70
N GLU A 134 9.28 7.91 16.99
CA GLU A 134 9.79 6.60 17.46
C GLU A 134 8.87 5.46 17.05
N ARG A 135 7.55 5.63 17.14
CA ARG A 135 6.57 4.63 16.67
C ARG A 135 6.74 4.35 15.17
N VAL A 136 6.86 5.40 14.36
CA VAL A 136 6.93 5.26 12.89
C VAL A 136 8.27 4.65 12.45
N ARG A 137 9.39 5.01 13.11
CA ARG A 137 10.68 4.35 12.89
C ARG A 137 10.62 2.85 13.21
N ALA A 138 10.09 2.51 14.38
CA ALA A 138 9.94 1.10 14.79
C ALA A 138 9.02 0.32 13.83
N ALA A 139 7.95 0.94 13.33
CA ALA A 139 7.07 0.35 12.33
C ALA A 139 7.79 0.11 10.98
N ALA A 140 8.62 1.06 10.53
CA ALA A 140 9.40 0.92 9.30
C ALA A 140 10.42 -0.21 9.40
N GLU A 141 11.16 -0.28 10.49
CA GLU A 141 12.11 -1.38 10.77
C GLU A 141 11.40 -2.74 10.83
N ARG A 142 10.29 -2.82 11.59
CA ARG A 142 9.53 -4.07 11.75
C ARG A 142 8.94 -4.57 10.44
N SER A 143 8.38 -3.67 9.64
CA SER A 143 7.73 -4.03 8.37
C SER A 143 8.71 -4.25 7.22
N GLY A 144 9.91 -3.66 7.29
CA GLY A 144 10.83 -3.59 6.14
C GLY A 144 10.37 -2.61 5.06
N ALA A 145 9.33 -1.81 5.32
CA ALA A 145 8.76 -0.85 4.38
C ALA A 145 9.00 0.59 4.85
N VAL A 146 8.87 1.54 3.91
CA VAL A 146 8.69 2.94 4.28
C VAL A 146 7.31 3.10 4.90
N VAL A 147 7.23 3.76 6.04
CA VAL A 147 5.96 4.05 6.72
C VAL A 147 5.71 5.56 6.70
N LEU A 148 4.59 5.96 6.11
CA LEU A 148 4.08 7.32 6.09
C LEU A 148 2.84 7.38 6.98
N LEU A 149 2.99 7.92 8.19
CA LEU A 149 1.89 8.07 9.14
C LEU A 149 1.22 9.44 8.96
N LYS A 150 0.06 9.43 8.29
CA LYS A 150 -0.77 10.61 7.98
C LYS A 150 -1.27 11.27 9.27
N GLY A 151 -1.32 12.61 9.30
CA GLY A 151 -1.83 13.42 10.41
C GLY A 151 -1.41 14.89 10.26
N PRO A 152 -1.66 15.74 11.29
CA PRO A 152 -1.27 17.15 11.27
C PRO A 152 0.21 17.34 10.92
N ASP A 153 1.08 16.64 11.65
CA ASP A 153 2.49 16.46 11.28
C ASP A 153 2.64 15.06 10.67
N THR A 154 2.83 14.97 9.35
CA THR A 154 3.06 13.68 8.69
C THR A 154 4.48 13.22 8.97
N VAL A 155 4.63 12.00 9.49
CA VAL A 155 5.94 11.41 9.77
C VAL A 155 6.21 10.32 8.75
N VAL A 156 7.39 10.36 8.15
CA VAL A 156 7.88 9.33 7.21
C VAL A 156 9.13 8.72 7.78
N ALA A 157 9.19 7.38 7.86
CA ALA A 157 10.41 6.66 8.20
C ALA A 157 10.69 5.54 7.21
N ALA A 158 11.97 5.30 6.95
CA ALA A 158 12.49 4.22 6.12
C ALA A 158 13.07 3.11 7.01
N PRO A 159 13.13 1.85 6.52
CA PRO A 159 13.66 0.73 7.29
C PRO A 159 15.16 0.85 7.62
N ASP A 160 15.89 1.73 6.93
CA ASP A 160 17.31 2.04 7.19
C ASP A 160 17.51 3.10 8.29
N GLY A 161 16.45 3.48 9.00
CA GLY A 161 16.49 4.42 10.13
C GLY A 161 16.34 5.90 9.74
N ARG A 162 16.39 6.25 8.44
CA ARG A 162 16.09 7.62 8.00
C ARG A 162 14.64 7.97 8.34
N ALA A 163 14.41 9.21 8.74
CA ALA A 163 13.06 9.71 8.97
C ALA A 163 12.97 11.22 8.75
N THR A 164 11.79 11.70 8.38
CA THR A 164 11.48 13.12 8.23
C THR A 164 10.08 13.41 8.77
N ILE A 165 9.87 14.66 9.16
CA ILE A 165 8.56 15.20 9.55
C ILE A 165 8.20 16.27 8.52
N ALA A 166 7.00 16.18 7.97
CA ALA A 166 6.44 17.16 7.06
C ALA A 166 5.21 17.78 7.72
N SER A 167 5.26 19.09 7.91
CA SER A 167 4.24 19.94 8.53
C SER A 167 3.70 20.94 7.52
#